data_AF-A0A349N8T0-F1
#
_entry.id   AF-A0A349N8T0-F1
#
_cell.length_a   1.000
_cell.length_b   1.000
_cell.length_c   1.000
_cell.angle_alpha   90.00
_cell.angle_beta   90.00
_cell.angle_gamma   90.00
#
_symmetry.space_group_name_H-M   'P 1'
#
loop_
_entity.id
_entity.type
_entity.pdbx_description
1 polymer ?
#
loop_
_entity_poly.entity_id
_entity_poly.type
_entity_poly.pdbx_seq_one_letter_code
_entity_poly.pdbx_strand_id
1 'polypeptide(L)'
;MAKITTHIVVALMIGLSIFSYAKMGSRETESYPNRPIRVIVPYNPGGGTDTYARILQKAIKDNNLMPQQLVIVNKPGGGATIGSTYVIDSRNDGYTILCNHEALMTSKIIGQSPYGPEAFEVVAATGESGLAVLVSENSPFKTMTEFMEAAKARPETLKLGVNLGTPTHFCGIQLEETLPGARFRLVSTGGGANRLAALMGGHLDAALFSVGELIRFRENGLRPLAYLGEERVESIPDIPTAKELGYPVFSGNLQYWWFPKGTDPEIVSYMAVVLNSAMETDYVKKRSAELEILPRTIAGVELAERITQKMSLYSRMKVPSRVELPDVTFWSVAAVLVLGLVVSLKAIFNPKKTDVEASENKLRFDLAFGVIGLCVLYVFFMGMGVLPFVWATILFILVTGLYLTNFDRKKVYYVVEVALCMSFGLHFIFTQLFAIQLP
;
A
#
# COMPACT_ATOMS: atom_id res chain seq x y z
N MET A 1 -51.66 42.98 45.75
CA MET A 1 -51.57 41.51 45.70
C MET A 1 -51.19 40.94 44.33
N ALA A 2 -51.56 41.56 43.20
CA ALA A 2 -51.31 40.99 41.86
C ALA A 2 -49.84 40.90 41.39
N LYS A 3 -48.90 41.72 41.92
CA LYS A 3 -47.49 41.70 41.50
C LYS A 3 -46.63 40.62 42.19
N ILE A 4 -47.04 40.15 43.36
CA ILE A 4 -46.29 39.12 44.13
C ILE A 4 -46.54 37.74 43.52
N THR A 5 -47.75 37.48 42.99
CA THR A 5 -48.11 36.23 42.32
C THR A 5 -47.33 36.01 41.03
N THR A 6 -46.98 37.07 40.27
CA THR A 6 -46.23 36.94 39.01
C THR A 6 -44.78 36.52 39.23
N HIS A 7 -44.14 36.99 40.32
CA HIS A 7 -42.75 36.68 40.63
C HIS A 7 -42.58 35.25 41.16
N ILE A 8 -43.57 34.73 41.88
CA ILE A 8 -43.59 33.34 42.37
C ILE A 8 -43.77 32.35 41.20
N VAL A 9 -44.63 32.67 40.23
CA VAL A 9 -44.85 31.82 39.04
C VAL A 9 -43.60 31.78 38.14
N VAL A 10 -42.91 32.90 37.95
CA VAL A 10 -41.66 32.96 37.18
C VAL A 10 -40.52 32.22 37.90
N ALA A 11 -40.41 32.34 39.23
CA ALA A 11 -39.43 31.57 40.01
C ALA A 11 -39.69 30.05 39.98
N LEU A 12 -40.96 29.62 40.01
CA LEU A 12 -41.32 28.21 39.84
C LEU A 12 -41.02 27.68 38.43
N MET A 13 -41.27 28.48 37.39
CA MET A 13 -40.96 28.10 35.99
C MET A 13 -39.45 27.99 35.75
N ILE A 14 -38.65 28.87 36.33
CA ILE A 14 -37.17 28.79 36.27
C ILE A 14 -36.66 27.60 37.08
N GLY A 15 -37.25 27.32 38.26
CA GLY A 15 -36.93 26.15 39.07
C GLY A 15 -37.23 24.80 38.37
N LEU A 16 -38.38 24.71 37.68
CA LEU A 16 -38.76 23.52 36.88
C LEU A 16 -37.91 23.34 35.62
N SER A 17 -37.39 24.43 35.05
CA SER A 17 -36.47 24.41 33.91
C SER A 17 -35.07 23.93 34.31
N ILE A 18 -34.61 24.29 35.52
CA ILE A 18 -33.32 23.85 36.07
C ILE A 18 -33.39 22.37 36.53
N PHE A 19 -34.53 21.92 37.05
CA PHE A 19 -34.71 20.51 37.44
C PHE A 19 -34.83 19.56 36.22
N SER A 20 -35.29 20.08 35.07
CA SER A 20 -35.31 19.31 33.82
C SER A 20 -33.93 19.21 33.14
N TYR A 21 -33.02 20.16 33.40
CA TYR A 21 -31.63 20.09 32.92
C TYR A 21 -30.71 19.20 33.77
N ALA A 22 -31.04 18.98 35.05
CA ALA A 22 -30.27 18.09 35.93
C ALA A 22 -30.54 16.59 35.70
N LYS A 23 -31.50 16.25 34.82
CA LYS A 23 -31.82 14.87 34.42
C LYS A 23 -31.28 14.51 33.03
N MET A 24 -30.29 15.26 32.54
CA MET A 24 -29.57 14.93 31.33
C MET A 24 -28.55 13.82 31.62
N GLY A 25 -29.06 12.59 31.61
CA GLY A 25 -28.32 11.37 31.33
C GLY A 25 -27.07 11.14 32.17
N SER A 26 -27.20 10.29 33.20
CA SER A 26 -26.24 9.20 33.32
C SER A 26 -26.13 8.57 31.93
N ARG A 27 -25.07 8.90 31.19
CA ARG A 27 -24.68 8.17 30.01
C ARG A 27 -24.40 6.78 30.56
N GLU A 28 -25.36 5.86 30.43
CA GLU A 28 -24.98 4.45 30.32
C GLU A 28 -23.88 4.47 29.28
N THR A 29 -22.65 4.24 29.73
CA THR A 29 -21.56 3.86 28.87
C THR A 29 -22.08 2.62 28.16
N GLU A 30 -22.70 2.80 26.99
CA GLU A 30 -23.07 1.66 26.15
C GLU A 30 -21.78 0.86 26.02
N SER A 31 -21.78 -0.35 26.57
CA SER A 31 -20.56 -1.14 26.74
C SER A 31 -19.89 -1.31 25.37
N TYR A 32 -18.70 -0.74 25.20
CA TYR A 32 -17.91 -0.93 23.99
C TYR A 32 -17.38 -2.38 23.95
N PRO A 33 -17.41 -3.06 22.77
CA PRO A 33 -18.07 -2.64 21.54
C PRO A 33 -19.57 -3.02 21.54
N ASN A 34 -20.41 -2.13 21.01
CA ASN A 34 -21.87 -2.34 20.89
C ASN A 34 -22.37 -2.51 19.44
N ARG A 35 -21.46 -2.44 18.48
CA ARG A 35 -21.70 -2.67 17.05
C ARG A 35 -20.43 -3.26 16.40
N PRO A 36 -20.53 -3.82 15.18
CA PRO A 36 -19.38 -4.38 14.48
C PRO A 36 -18.23 -3.38 14.28
N ILE A 37 -17.00 -3.85 14.42
CA ILE A 37 -15.78 -3.05 14.21
C ILE A 37 -15.24 -3.35 12.80
N ARG A 38 -14.97 -2.30 12.02
CA ARG A 38 -14.41 -2.45 10.68
C ARG A 38 -12.89 -2.56 10.75
N VAL A 39 -12.34 -3.62 10.17
CA VAL A 39 -10.90 -3.79 9.97
C VAL A 39 -10.58 -3.39 8.55
N ILE A 40 -9.83 -2.31 8.38
CA ILE A 40 -9.37 -1.86 7.08
C ILE A 40 -8.07 -2.60 6.77
N VAL A 41 -8.08 -3.35 5.67
CA VAL A 41 -6.89 -3.99 5.11
C VAL A 41 -6.52 -3.24 3.84
N PRO A 42 -5.36 -2.57 3.77
CA PRO A 42 -5.04 -1.68 2.66
C PRO A 42 -4.45 -2.42 1.43
N TYR A 43 -4.87 -3.67 1.23
CA TYR A 43 -4.41 -4.58 0.19
C TYR A 43 -5.59 -5.35 -0.42
N ASN A 44 -5.37 -5.94 -1.60
CA ASN A 44 -6.38 -6.74 -2.28
C ASN A 44 -6.83 -7.96 -1.43
N PRO A 45 -8.11 -8.37 -1.54
CA PRO A 45 -8.59 -9.61 -0.93
C PRO A 45 -7.73 -10.83 -1.32
N GLY A 46 -7.56 -11.77 -0.40
CA GLY A 46 -6.75 -12.98 -0.62
C GLY A 46 -5.23 -12.77 -0.50
N GLY A 47 -4.76 -11.54 -0.31
CA GLY A 47 -3.36 -11.26 0.03
C GLY A 47 -2.99 -11.72 1.45
N GLY A 48 -1.69 -11.68 1.78
CA GLY A 48 -1.17 -12.13 3.10
C GLY A 48 -1.82 -11.41 4.28
N THR A 49 -1.87 -10.07 4.26
CA THR A 49 -2.52 -9.28 5.33
C THR A 49 -4.03 -9.53 5.42
N ASP A 50 -4.72 -9.72 4.29
CA ASP A 50 -6.16 -10.05 4.28
C ASP A 50 -6.43 -11.43 4.90
N THR A 51 -5.65 -12.43 4.47
CA THR A 51 -5.72 -13.79 4.99
C THR A 51 -5.46 -13.81 6.50
N TYR A 52 -4.42 -13.09 6.95
CA TYR A 52 -4.07 -12.97 8.35
C TYR A 52 -5.16 -12.29 9.19
N ALA A 53 -5.71 -11.16 8.72
CA ALA A 53 -6.80 -10.48 9.40
C ALA A 53 -8.06 -11.36 9.51
N ARG A 54 -8.37 -12.16 8.49
CA ARG A 54 -9.49 -13.11 8.50
C ARG A 54 -9.27 -14.28 9.46
N ILE A 55 -8.03 -14.73 9.65
CA ILE A 55 -7.70 -15.76 10.65
C ILE A 55 -8.03 -15.25 12.05
N LEU A 56 -7.60 -14.04 12.40
CA LEU A 56 -7.91 -13.43 13.70
C LEU A 56 -9.40 -13.12 13.86
N GLN A 57 -10.06 -12.60 12.81
CA GLN A 57 -11.52 -12.41 12.80
C GLN A 57 -12.27 -13.70 13.14
N LYS A 58 -11.91 -14.83 12.51
CA LYS A 58 -12.55 -16.12 12.78
C LYS A 58 -12.27 -16.60 14.19
N ALA A 59 -11.03 -16.50 14.67
CA ALA A 59 -10.67 -16.91 16.02
C ALA A 59 -11.45 -16.14 17.09
N ILE A 60 -11.55 -14.82 16.93
CA ILE A 60 -12.32 -13.96 17.84
C ILE A 60 -13.79 -14.35 17.86
N LYS A 61 -14.38 -14.58 16.67
CA LYS A 61 -15.79 -14.97 16.54
C LYS A 61 -16.06 -16.34 17.17
N ASP A 62 -15.29 -17.37 16.80
CA ASP A 62 -15.57 -18.75 17.21
C ASP A 62 -15.34 -18.97 18.71
N ASN A 63 -14.48 -18.16 19.34
CA ASN A 63 -14.21 -18.23 20.78
C ASN A 63 -14.96 -17.16 21.59
N ASN A 64 -15.88 -16.41 20.97
CA ASN A 64 -16.66 -15.34 21.61
C ASN A 64 -15.80 -14.35 22.42
N LEU A 65 -14.62 -13.97 21.89
CA LEU A 65 -13.66 -13.11 22.62
C LEU A 65 -14.13 -11.67 22.78
N MET A 66 -15.15 -11.25 22.03
CA MET A 66 -15.83 -9.97 22.20
C MET A 66 -17.29 -10.08 21.73
N PRO A 67 -18.21 -9.20 22.19
CA PRO A 67 -19.63 -9.30 21.87
C PRO A 67 -19.97 -8.91 20.42
N GLN A 68 -19.03 -8.33 19.68
CA GLN A 68 -19.26 -7.80 18.32
C GLN A 68 -18.27 -8.40 17.32
N GLN A 69 -18.71 -8.56 16.07
CA GLN A 69 -17.85 -9.10 15.03
C GLN A 69 -16.87 -8.06 14.47
N LEU A 70 -15.70 -8.52 14.06
CA LEU A 70 -14.86 -7.78 13.11
C LEU A 70 -15.44 -7.91 11.71
N VAL A 71 -15.36 -6.87 10.90
CA VAL A 71 -15.73 -6.87 9.47
C VAL A 71 -14.53 -6.40 8.65
N ILE A 72 -13.92 -7.32 7.90
CA ILE A 72 -12.77 -7.00 7.04
C ILE A 72 -13.23 -6.23 5.80
N VAL A 73 -12.64 -5.07 5.56
CA VAL A 73 -12.87 -4.22 4.39
C VAL A 73 -11.54 -3.93 3.70
N ASN A 74 -11.38 -4.45 2.48
CA ASN A 74 -10.18 -4.21 1.67
C ASN A 74 -10.25 -2.83 1.00
N LYS A 75 -9.20 -2.01 1.17
CA LYS A 75 -9.03 -0.69 0.54
C LYS A 75 -7.64 -0.57 -0.10
N PRO A 76 -7.39 -1.26 -1.24
CA PRO A 76 -6.10 -1.27 -1.89
C PRO A 76 -5.73 0.08 -2.53
N GLY A 77 -4.44 0.24 -2.85
CA GLY A 77 -3.92 1.33 -3.66
C GLY A 77 -2.85 2.19 -2.95
N GLY A 78 -2.00 2.85 -3.74
CA GLY A 78 -0.95 3.75 -3.24
C GLY A 78 0.16 3.09 -2.41
N GLY A 79 0.30 1.76 -2.46
CA GLY A 79 1.20 1.02 -1.56
C GLY A 79 0.72 1.08 -0.10
N ALA A 80 -0.58 0.85 0.10
CA ALA A 80 -1.31 0.92 1.36
C ALA A 80 -1.66 2.31 1.91
N THR A 81 -1.28 3.39 1.22
CA THR A 81 -1.63 4.75 1.66
C THR A 81 -3.12 5.05 1.57
N ILE A 82 -3.85 4.58 0.55
CA ILE A 82 -5.29 4.88 0.42
C ILE A 82 -6.09 4.33 1.61
N GLY A 83 -5.90 3.04 1.94
CA GLY A 83 -6.58 2.43 3.08
C GLY A 83 -6.12 2.97 4.42
N SER A 84 -4.84 3.30 4.57
CA SER A 84 -4.31 3.88 5.82
C SER A 84 -4.83 5.31 6.04
N THR A 85 -4.88 6.15 5.00
CA THR A 85 -5.49 7.49 5.06
C THR A 85 -6.97 7.43 5.42
N TYR A 86 -7.72 6.47 4.86
CA TYR A 86 -9.11 6.27 5.25
C TYR A 86 -9.28 6.04 6.76
N VAL A 87 -8.34 5.32 7.40
CA VAL A 87 -8.36 5.12 8.86
C VAL A 87 -7.96 6.40 9.59
N ILE A 88 -6.93 7.13 9.13
CA ILE A 88 -6.56 8.43 9.70
C ILE A 88 -7.76 9.39 9.72
N ASP A 89 -8.54 9.43 8.64
CA ASP A 89 -9.70 10.31 8.49
C ASP A 89 -10.98 9.76 9.17
N SER A 90 -10.93 8.56 9.74
CA SER A 90 -12.07 7.94 10.42
C SER A 90 -12.23 8.49 11.84
N ARG A 91 -13.43 8.32 12.41
CA ARG A 91 -13.68 8.65 13.82
C ARG A 91 -12.79 7.80 14.73
N ASN A 92 -12.19 8.42 15.74
CA ASN A 92 -11.39 7.80 16.80
C ASN A 92 -12.27 7.10 17.87
N ASP A 93 -13.40 6.54 17.48
CA ASP A 93 -14.42 5.96 18.37
C ASP A 93 -14.25 4.44 18.57
N GLY A 94 -13.13 3.86 18.12
CA GLY A 94 -12.84 2.43 18.26
C GLY A 94 -13.52 1.51 17.25
N TYR A 95 -14.32 2.02 16.31
CA TYR A 95 -15.07 1.17 15.36
C TYR A 95 -14.42 1.04 13.97
N THR A 96 -13.24 1.62 13.78
CA THR A 96 -12.44 1.48 12.56
C THR A 96 -10.98 1.25 12.95
N ILE A 97 -10.44 0.07 12.66
CA ILE A 97 -9.05 -0.32 12.96
C ILE A 97 -8.32 -0.67 11.67
N LEU A 98 -7.05 -0.31 11.55
CA LEU A 98 -6.17 -0.67 10.46
C LEU A 98 -5.44 -1.97 10.79
N CYS A 99 -5.41 -2.93 9.87
CA CYS A 99 -4.46 -4.04 9.89
C CYS A 99 -3.45 -3.81 8.75
N ASN A 100 -2.21 -3.50 9.11
CA ASN A 100 -1.12 -3.24 8.16
C ASN A 100 0.19 -3.78 8.73
N HIS A 101 1.24 -3.83 7.93
CA HIS A 101 2.56 -4.28 8.34
C HIS A 101 3.58 -3.15 8.18
N GLU A 102 4.87 -3.47 8.18
CA GLU A 102 5.97 -2.48 8.20
C GLU A 102 6.02 -1.55 7.00
N ALA A 103 5.27 -1.84 5.95
CA ALA A 103 5.05 -0.94 4.82
C ALA A 103 4.63 0.47 5.28
N LEU A 104 3.91 0.62 6.39
CA LEU A 104 3.58 1.93 6.96
C LEU A 104 4.83 2.75 7.34
N MET A 105 5.83 2.09 7.94
CA MET A 105 7.08 2.72 8.36
C MET A 105 7.99 2.97 7.16
N THR A 106 8.20 1.94 6.33
CA THR A 106 9.10 2.04 5.19
C THR A 106 8.62 3.06 4.17
N SER A 107 7.31 3.15 3.90
CA SER A 107 6.72 4.13 2.97
C SER A 107 6.92 5.58 3.42
N LYS A 108 6.85 5.86 4.73
CA LYS A 108 7.17 7.17 5.31
C LYS A 108 8.64 7.53 5.09
N ILE A 109 9.54 6.58 5.36
CA ILE A 109 10.98 6.80 5.27
C ILE A 109 11.42 7.09 3.84
N ILE A 110 10.84 6.40 2.85
CA ILE A 110 11.17 6.64 1.43
C ILE A 110 10.40 7.81 0.78
N GLY A 111 9.63 8.57 1.57
CA GLY A 111 8.83 9.70 1.08
C GLY A 111 7.63 9.32 0.21
N GLN A 112 7.22 8.04 0.19
CA GLN A 112 6.02 7.60 -0.52
C GLN A 112 4.74 7.97 0.24
N SER A 113 4.80 8.00 1.56
CA SER A 113 3.70 8.42 2.43
C SER A 113 4.05 9.71 3.18
N PRO A 114 3.14 10.69 3.28
CA PRO A 114 3.36 11.88 4.09
C PRO A 114 3.23 11.62 5.60
N TYR A 115 2.78 10.43 6.01
CA TYR A 115 2.63 10.02 7.42
C TYR A 115 3.26 8.64 7.67
N GLY A 116 3.62 8.38 8.93
CA GLY A 116 4.01 7.07 9.44
C GLY A 116 3.21 6.69 10.68
N PRO A 117 3.81 5.90 11.61
CA PRO A 117 3.16 5.49 12.86
C PRO A 117 2.62 6.66 13.72
N GLU A 118 3.19 7.85 13.60
CA GLU A 118 2.81 9.05 14.38
C GLU A 118 1.37 9.55 14.13
N ALA A 119 0.72 9.06 13.06
CA ALA A 119 -0.65 9.39 12.67
C ALA A 119 -1.70 8.44 13.27
N PHE A 120 -1.29 7.49 14.11
CA PHE A 120 -2.16 6.44 14.65
C PHE A 120 -1.95 6.21 16.15
N GLU A 121 -2.91 5.55 16.78
CA GLU A 121 -2.71 4.86 18.06
C GLU A 121 -2.37 3.39 17.80
N VAL A 122 -1.22 2.92 18.28
CA VAL A 122 -0.84 1.52 18.13
C VAL A 122 -1.57 0.65 19.14
N VAL A 123 -2.18 -0.44 18.67
CA VAL A 123 -2.94 -1.38 19.51
C VAL A 123 -2.06 -2.56 19.93
N ALA A 124 -1.64 -3.33 18.95
CA ALA A 124 -0.80 -4.50 19.14
C ALA A 124 -0.06 -4.83 17.84
N ALA A 125 1.10 -5.47 17.97
CA ALA A 125 1.66 -6.29 16.90
C ALA A 125 1.29 -7.75 17.18
N THR A 126 0.76 -8.43 16.16
CA THR A 126 0.35 -9.83 16.23
C THR A 126 0.98 -10.58 15.07
N GLY A 127 1.80 -11.57 15.36
CA GLY A 127 2.49 -12.32 14.33
C GLY A 127 3.70 -11.59 13.75
N GLU A 128 4.77 -12.34 13.54
CA GLU A 128 6.00 -11.88 12.94
C GLU A 128 6.37 -12.78 11.76
N SER A 129 6.67 -12.17 10.62
CA SER A 129 7.21 -12.90 9.47
C SER A 129 8.67 -12.54 9.26
N GLY A 130 9.53 -13.55 9.11
CA GLY A 130 10.95 -13.34 8.81
C GLY A 130 11.25 -13.53 7.33
N LEU A 131 12.33 -12.89 6.89
CA LEU A 131 12.92 -13.07 5.56
C LEU A 131 14.17 -13.96 5.66
N ALA A 132 14.52 -14.60 4.56
CA ALA A 132 15.79 -15.30 4.38
C ALA A 132 16.45 -14.83 3.09
N VAL A 133 17.78 -14.87 3.06
CA VAL A 133 18.58 -14.65 1.85
C VAL A 133 18.74 -15.99 1.15
N LEU A 134 18.24 -16.09 -0.08
CA LEU A 134 18.29 -17.31 -0.88
C LEU A 134 19.08 -17.06 -2.16
N VAL A 135 19.77 -18.10 -2.62
CA VAL A 135 20.39 -18.18 -3.95
C VAL A 135 19.83 -19.41 -4.67
N SER A 136 20.02 -19.48 -6.00
CA SER A 136 19.78 -20.76 -6.71
C SER A 136 20.77 -21.82 -6.20
N GLU A 137 20.39 -23.10 -6.19
CA GLU A 137 21.30 -24.20 -5.87
C GLU A 137 22.54 -24.25 -6.77
N ASN A 138 22.42 -23.77 -8.00
CA ASN A 138 23.53 -23.65 -8.95
C ASN A 138 24.44 -22.44 -8.69
N SER A 139 24.12 -21.60 -7.70
CA SER A 139 24.91 -20.44 -7.34
C SER A 139 26.30 -20.85 -6.86
N PRO A 140 27.35 -20.07 -7.22
CA PRO A 140 28.68 -20.27 -6.66
C PRO A 140 28.74 -19.99 -5.15
N PHE A 141 27.75 -19.29 -4.59
CA PHE A 141 27.67 -18.98 -3.17
C PHE A 141 27.02 -20.14 -2.40
N LYS A 142 27.77 -20.72 -1.47
CA LYS A 142 27.31 -21.77 -0.57
C LYS A 142 27.05 -21.24 0.84
N THR A 143 27.68 -20.12 1.19
CA THR A 143 27.54 -19.49 2.51
C THR A 143 27.21 -18.00 2.39
N MET A 144 26.62 -17.46 3.45
CA MET A 144 26.39 -16.01 3.56
C MET A 144 27.70 -15.22 3.49
N THR A 145 28.77 -15.73 4.11
CA THR A 145 30.08 -15.10 4.12
C THR A 145 30.66 -14.95 2.72
N GLU A 146 30.59 -16.01 1.89
CA GLU A 146 31.03 -15.94 0.49
C GLU A 146 30.25 -14.90 -0.31
N PHE A 147 28.93 -14.82 -0.10
CA PHE A 147 28.08 -13.84 -0.77
C PHE A 147 28.42 -12.40 -0.36
N MET A 148 28.58 -12.14 0.94
CA MET A 148 28.91 -10.82 1.48
C MET A 148 30.32 -10.35 1.07
N GLU A 149 31.32 -11.22 1.15
CA GLU A 149 32.69 -10.91 0.71
C GLU A 149 32.75 -10.67 -0.80
N ALA A 150 31.98 -11.42 -1.60
CA ALA A 150 31.89 -11.16 -3.05
C ALA A 150 31.25 -9.79 -3.36
N ALA A 151 30.24 -9.38 -2.58
CA ALA A 151 29.62 -8.06 -2.70
C ALA A 151 30.58 -6.92 -2.32
N LYS A 152 31.51 -7.17 -1.39
CA LYS A 152 32.57 -6.24 -1.00
C LYS A 152 33.71 -6.18 -2.02
N ALA A 153 34.12 -7.33 -2.55
CA ALA A 153 35.19 -7.41 -3.55
C ALA A 153 34.78 -6.78 -4.89
N ARG A 154 33.48 -6.85 -5.24
CA ARG A 154 32.93 -6.34 -6.50
C ARG A 154 31.62 -5.57 -6.23
N PRO A 155 31.69 -4.37 -5.64
CA PRO A 155 30.52 -3.58 -5.29
C PRO A 155 29.62 -3.30 -6.50
N GLU A 156 28.31 -3.33 -6.29
CA GLU A 156 27.25 -3.07 -7.30
C GLU A 156 27.18 -4.08 -8.46
N THR A 157 27.93 -5.19 -8.40
CA THR A 157 27.90 -6.23 -9.44
C THR A 157 26.88 -7.33 -9.15
N LEU A 158 26.72 -7.71 -7.88
CA LEU A 158 25.78 -8.75 -7.46
C LEU A 158 24.36 -8.19 -7.42
N LYS A 159 23.45 -8.83 -8.14
CA LYS A 159 22.04 -8.47 -8.23
C LYS A 159 21.27 -9.14 -7.10
N LEU A 160 20.73 -8.33 -6.19
CA LEU A 160 19.89 -8.79 -5.09
C LEU A 160 18.42 -8.46 -5.38
N GLY A 161 17.59 -9.49 -5.53
CA GLY A 161 16.16 -9.36 -5.76
C GLY A 161 15.40 -8.90 -4.53
N VAL A 162 14.76 -7.74 -4.65
CA VAL A 162 13.96 -7.08 -3.60
C VAL A 162 12.69 -6.46 -4.21
N ASN A 163 11.90 -5.76 -3.41
CA ASN A 163 10.94 -4.76 -3.88
C ASN A 163 11.23 -3.43 -3.21
N LEU A 164 11.47 -2.39 -4.00
CA LEU A 164 11.76 -1.05 -3.50
C LEU A 164 10.63 -0.57 -2.57
N GLY A 165 11.01 -0.01 -1.42
CA GLY A 165 10.08 0.48 -0.40
C GLY A 165 9.44 -0.57 0.50
N THR A 166 9.77 -1.86 0.32
CA THR A 166 9.26 -2.96 1.17
C THR A 166 10.32 -3.44 2.17
N PRO A 167 9.98 -4.28 3.16
CA PRO A 167 10.96 -4.85 4.08
C PRO A 167 12.16 -5.54 3.40
N THR A 168 11.95 -6.18 2.24
CA THR A 168 13.04 -6.80 1.46
C THR A 168 14.08 -5.76 0.99
N HIS A 169 13.66 -4.54 0.64
CA HIS A 169 14.59 -3.47 0.26
C HIS A 169 15.44 -3.02 1.44
N PHE A 170 14.81 -2.79 2.59
CA PHE A 170 15.50 -2.38 3.81
C PHE A 170 16.42 -3.47 4.35
N CYS A 171 16.07 -4.76 4.20
CA CYS A 171 16.98 -5.85 4.54
C CYS A 171 18.21 -5.90 3.62
N GLY A 172 18.02 -5.62 2.32
CA GLY A 172 19.15 -5.47 1.38
C GLY A 172 20.12 -4.38 1.82
N ILE A 173 19.60 -3.20 2.20
CA ILE A 173 20.42 -2.10 2.70
C ILE A 173 21.09 -2.44 4.03
N GLN A 174 20.37 -3.07 4.98
CA GLN A 174 20.96 -3.55 6.23
C GLN A 174 22.15 -4.48 5.98
N LEU A 175 22.06 -5.39 5.01
CA LEU A 175 23.17 -6.27 4.65
C LEU A 175 24.40 -5.46 4.21
N GLU A 176 24.22 -4.43 3.37
CA GLU A 176 25.32 -3.54 2.95
C GLU A 176 25.97 -2.78 4.13
N GLU A 177 25.19 -2.47 5.17
CA GLU A 177 25.69 -1.80 6.37
C GLU A 177 26.48 -2.74 7.29
N THR A 178 26.19 -4.06 7.27
CA THR A 178 26.90 -5.02 8.12
C THR A 178 28.36 -5.24 7.73
N LEU A 179 28.72 -5.03 6.46
CA LEU A 179 30.07 -5.22 5.96
C LEU A 179 30.52 -3.99 5.16
N PRO A 180 31.37 -3.11 5.75
CA PRO A 180 31.84 -1.92 5.06
C PRO A 180 32.46 -2.21 3.69
N GLY A 181 31.93 -1.55 2.66
CA GLY A 181 32.34 -1.72 1.26
C GLY A 181 31.48 -2.70 0.45
N ALA A 182 30.65 -3.52 1.09
CA ALA A 182 29.69 -4.39 0.39
C ALA A 182 28.56 -3.55 -0.24
N ARG A 183 28.29 -3.75 -1.52
CA ARG A 183 27.19 -3.11 -2.24
C ARG A 183 26.52 -4.07 -3.21
N PHE A 184 25.20 -4.05 -3.24
CA PHE A 184 24.38 -4.84 -4.17
C PHE A 184 23.73 -3.94 -5.21
N ARG A 185 23.50 -4.49 -6.40
CA ARG A 185 22.53 -3.94 -7.32
C ARG A 185 21.14 -4.43 -6.89
N LEU A 186 20.41 -3.59 -6.15
CA LEU A 186 19.05 -3.91 -5.71
C LEU A 186 18.08 -3.88 -6.90
N VAL A 187 17.48 -5.03 -7.24
CA VAL A 187 16.59 -5.18 -8.39
C VAL A 187 15.16 -5.37 -7.89
N SER A 188 14.24 -4.48 -8.29
CA SER A 188 12.82 -4.59 -7.97
C SER A 188 12.15 -5.63 -8.87
N THR A 189 11.75 -6.78 -8.30
CA THR A 189 11.23 -7.91 -9.09
C THR A 189 9.71 -8.12 -9.02
N GLY A 190 9.02 -7.34 -8.20
CA GLY A 190 7.61 -7.58 -7.88
C GLY A 190 7.42 -8.72 -6.88
N GLY A 191 6.27 -9.38 -6.90
CA GLY A 191 5.93 -10.44 -5.95
C GLY A 191 6.89 -11.64 -5.95
N GLY A 192 6.78 -12.50 -4.94
CA GLY A 192 7.66 -13.66 -4.75
C GLY A 192 7.80 -14.59 -5.96
N ALA A 193 6.71 -14.88 -6.67
CA ALA A 193 6.75 -15.73 -7.85
C ALA A 193 7.61 -15.14 -8.98
N ASN A 194 7.49 -13.83 -9.24
CA ASN A 194 8.33 -13.14 -10.23
C ASN A 194 9.80 -13.11 -9.79
N ARG A 195 10.04 -12.91 -8.49
CA ARG A 195 11.39 -12.96 -7.91
C ARG A 195 12.01 -14.34 -8.05
N LEU A 196 11.24 -15.41 -7.81
CA LEU A 196 11.66 -16.79 -7.99
C LEU A 196 12.04 -17.05 -9.44
N ALA A 197 11.18 -16.68 -10.40
CA ALA A 197 11.46 -16.84 -11.82
C ALA A 197 12.74 -16.08 -12.24
N ALA A 198 12.94 -14.85 -11.73
CA ALA A 198 14.14 -14.07 -11.99
C ALA A 198 15.41 -14.71 -11.39
N LEU A 199 15.33 -15.27 -10.17
CA LEU A 199 16.44 -15.97 -9.54
C LEU A 199 16.79 -17.25 -10.30
N MET A 200 15.80 -18.07 -10.63
CA MET A 200 16.00 -19.33 -11.36
C MET A 200 16.45 -19.12 -12.81
N GLY A 201 16.03 -18.01 -13.43
CA GLY A 201 16.50 -17.60 -14.76
C GLY A 201 17.90 -16.97 -14.79
N GLY A 202 18.58 -16.85 -13.66
CA GLY A 202 19.91 -16.24 -13.57
C GLY A 202 19.92 -14.71 -13.75
N HIS A 203 18.76 -14.06 -13.63
CA HIS A 203 18.67 -12.60 -13.67
C HIS A 203 19.04 -11.97 -12.32
N LEU A 204 19.09 -12.76 -11.25
CA LEU A 204 19.53 -12.38 -9.90
C LEU A 204 20.61 -13.33 -9.39
N ASP A 205 21.53 -12.82 -8.58
CA ASP A 205 22.53 -13.63 -7.87
C ASP A 205 21.99 -14.18 -6.54
N ALA A 206 21.14 -13.38 -5.88
CA ALA A 206 20.43 -13.73 -4.65
C ALA A 206 19.07 -13.00 -4.60
N ALA A 207 18.19 -13.44 -3.71
CA ALA A 207 16.92 -12.79 -3.46
C ALA A 207 16.45 -13.00 -2.02
N LEU A 208 15.67 -12.03 -1.52
CA LEU A 208 15.02 -12.11 -0.22
C LEU A 208 13.62 -12.72 -0.37
N PHE A 209 13.32 -13.75 0.41
CA PHE A 209 12.01 -14.41 0.47
C PHE A 209 11.57 -14.57 1.91
N SER A 210 10.26 -14.59 2.15
CA SER A 210 9.73 -15.01 3.44
C SER A 210 9.99 -16.50 3.71
N VAL A 211 9.94 -16.93 4.97
CA VAL A 211 10.08 -18.36 5.31
C VAL A 211 8.97 -19.20 4.65
N GLY A 212 7.73 -18.70 4.62
CA GLY A 212 6.63 -19.36 3.92
C GLY A 212 6.87 -19.51 2.41
N GLU A 213 7.46 -18.51 1.77
CA GLU A 213 7.89 -18.61 0.36
C GLU A 213 9.03 -19.60 0.18
N LEU A 214 10.04 -19.60 1.06
CA LEU A 214 11.13 -20.57 1.03
C LEU A 214 10.59 -22.00 1.10
N ILE A 215 9.65 -22.30 2.01
CA ILE A 215 9.05 -23.63 2.13
C ILE A 215 8.24 -23.97 0.88
N ARG A 216 7.39 -23.05 0.43
CA ARG A 216 6.57 -23.24 -0.78
C ARG A 216 7.42 -23.46 -2.04
N PHE A 217 8.58 -22.82 -2.12
CA PHE A 217 9.43 -22.85 -3.31
C PHE A 217 10.60 -23.82 -3.18
N ARG A 218 10.71 -24.58 -2.08
CA ARG A 218 11.85 -25.43 -1.75
C ARG A 218 12.23 -26.39 -2.87
N GLU A 219 11.23 -26.94 -3.58
CA GLU A 219 11.44 -27.90 -4.69
C GLU A 219 12.02 -27.27 -5.97
N ASN A 220 12.12 -25.95 -6.06
CA ASN A 220 12.65 -25.25 -7.24
C ASN A 220 14.19 -25.18 -7.24
N GLY A 221 14.88 -25.82 -6.29
CA GLY A 221 16.33 -25.81 -6.20
C GLY A 221 16.87 -24.48 -5.66
N LEU A 222 16.46 -24.13 -4.44
CA LEU A 222 16.90 -22.93 -3.72
C LEU A 222 17.82 -23.30 -2.56
N ARG A 223 18.92 -22.55 -2.41
CA ARG A 223 19.80 -22.63 -1.25
C ARG A 223 19.61 -21.39 -0.36
N PRO A 224 19.08 -21.55 0.86
CA PRO A 224 19.08 -20.47 1.83
C PRO A 224 20.49 -20.28 2.41
N LEU A 225 20.96 -19.03 2.48
CA LEU A 225 22.25 -18.66 3.05
C LEU A 225 22.15 -18.23 4.52
N ALA A 226 21.09 -17.50 4.86
CA ALA A 226 20.84 -17.03 6.22
C ALA A 226 19.37 -16.66 6.41
N TYR A 227 18.85 -16.94 7.61
CA TYR A 227 17.58 -16.40 8.08
C TYR A 227 17.79 -15.03 8.75
N LEU A 228 16.92 -14.07 8.48
CA LEU A 228 17.00 -12.69 8.99
C LEU A 228 16.08 -12.45 10.20
N GLY A 229 15.89 -13.45 11.06
CA GLY A 229 15.21 -13.31 12.35
C GLY A 229 16.19 -13.22 13.52
N GLU A 230 15.65 -12.90 14.69
CA GLU A 230 16.43 -12.82 15.95
C GLU A 230 17.03 -14.16 16.34
N GLU A 231 16.26 -15.23 16.14
CA GLU A 231 16.55 -16.62 16.50
C GLU A 231 16.16 -17.53 15.34
N ARG A 232 16.65 -18.77 15.34
CA ARG A 232 16.22 -19.78 14.35
C ARG A 232 14.74 -20.11 14.52
N VAL A 233 14.10 -20.59 13.46
CA VAL A 233 12.69 -21.01 13.50
C VAL A 233 12.58 -22.50 13.24
N GLU A 234 11.60 -23.13 13.91
CA GLU A 234 11.44 -24.59 13.94
C GLU A 234 11.18 -25.20 12.55
N SER A 235 10.57 -24.45 11.63
CA SER A 235 10.30 -24.90 10.27
C SER A 235 11.54 -24.98 9.38
N ILE A 236 12.64 -24.30 9.76
CA ILE A 236 13.92 -24.31 9.05
C ILE A 236 15.11 -24.32 10.04
N PRO A 237 15.23 -25.35 10.90
CA PRO A 237 16.14 -25.34 12.05
C PRO A 237 17.62 -25.38 11.64
N ASP A 238 17.90 -25.88 10.44
CA ASP A 238 19.25 -26.04 9.90
C ASP A 238 19.82 -24.72 9.33
N ILE A 239 18.97 -23.73 9.09
CA ILE A 239 19.38 -22.46 8.48
C ILE A 239 19.86 -21.52 9.60
N PRO A 240 21.14 -21.11 9.60
CA PRO A 240 21.64 -20.17 10.59
C PRO A 240 21.01 -18.79 10.44
N THR A 241 20.94 -18.04 11.54
CA THR A 241 20.55 -16.63 11.46
C THR A 241 21.71 -15.80 10.94
N ALA A 242 21.43 -14.66 10.30
CA ALA A 242 22.47 -13.72 9.92
C ALA A 242 23.28 -13.24 11.15
N LYS A 243 22.60 -13.07 12.30
CA LYS A 243 23.22 -12.70 13.59
C LYS A 243 24.24 -13.76 14.06
N GLU A 244 23.92 -15.05 13.97
CA GLU A 244 24.86 -16.15 14.28
C GLU A 244 26.11 -16.11 13.39
N LEU A 245 25.96 -15.64 12.15
CA LEU A 245 27.05 -15.51 11.18
C LEU A 245 27.82 -14.18 11.27
N GLY A 246 27.52 -13.33 12.26
CA GLY A 246 28.18 -12.04 12.46
C GLY A 246 27.61 -10.87 11.64
N TYR A 247 26.45 -11.06 11.00
CA TYR A 247 25.74 -10.03 10.25
C TYR A 247 24.43 -9.65 10.98
N PRO A 248 24.42 -8.60 11.83
CA PRO A 248 23.27 -8.25 12.66
C PRO A 248 22.15 -7.58 11.85
N VAL A 249 21.54 -8.33 10.93
CA VAL A 249 20.38 -7.91 10.12
C VAL A 249 19.12 -8.52 10.69
N PHE A 250 18.08 -7.71 10.84
CA PHE A 250 16.79 -8.16 11.29
C PHE A 250 15.68 -7.70 10.36
N SER A 251 14.92 -8.66 9.85
CA SER A 251 13.77 -8.42 8.99
C SER A 251 12.49 -8.20 9.79
N GLY A 252 12.32 -8.94 10.90
CA GLY A 252 11.07 -9.22 11.61
C GLY A 252 9.90 -8.32 11.26
N ASN A 253 9.13 -8.72 10.25
CA ASN A 253 8.02 -7.98 9.70
C ASN A 253 6.75 -8.32 10.48
N LEU A 254 6.43 -7.46 11.44
CA LEU A 254 5.27 -7.58 12.32
C LEU A 254 3.98 -7.17 11.62
N GLN A 255 2.87 -7.86 11.91
CA GLN A 255 1.54 -7.36 11.55
C GLN A 255 1.04 -6.48 12.69
N TYR A 256 0.71 -5.24 12.38
CA TYR A 256 0.30 -4.25 13.35
C TYR A 256 -1.18 -3.90 13.20
N TRP A 257 -1.77 -3.59 14.35
CA TRP A 257 -3.14 -3.11 14.48
C TRP A 257 -3.10 -1.67 14.98
N TRP A 258 -3.79 -0.78 14.28
CA TRP A 258 -3.75 0.65 14.57
C TRP A 258 -5.15 1.25 14.60
N PHE A 259 -5.43 2.04 15.62
CA PHE A 259 -6.59 2.92 15.64
C PHE A 259 -6.23 4.30 15.10
N PRO A 260 -7.23 5.11 14.68
CA PRO A 260 -7.02 6.53 14.40
C PRO A 260 -6.44 7.21 15.64
N LYS A 261 -5.58 8.21 15.42
CA LYS A 261 -4.96 8.99 16.50
C LYS A 261 -6.00 9.56 17.47
N GLY A 262 -5.69 9.54 18.76
CA GLY A 262 -6.57 10.03 19.83
C GLY A 262 -7.75 9.10 20.15
N THR A 263 -7.71 7.84 19.74
CA THR A 263 -8.67 6.83 20.23
C THR A 263 -8.44 6.59 21.72
N ASP A 264 -9.53 6.39 22.48
CA ASP A 264 -9.47 6.22 23.94
C ASP A 264 -8.50 5.10 24.35
N PRO A 265 -7.54 5.34 25.26
CA PRO A 265 -6.63 4.31 25.76
C PRO A 265 -7.32 3.06 26.31
N GLU A 266 -8.52 3.16 26.89
CA GLU A 266 -9.29 2.00 27.35
C GLU A 266 -9.76 1.13 26.18
N ILE A 267 -10.17 1.74 25.07
CA ILE A 267 -10.53 1.04 23.83
C ILE A 267 -9.30 0.37 23.21
N VAL A 268 -8.17 1.06 23.18
CA VAL A 268 -6.89 0.53 22.68
C VAL A 268 -6.48 -0.71 23.51
N SER A 269 -6.52 -0.59 24.83
CA SER A 269 -6.20 -1.67 25.77
C SER A 269 -7.16 -2.86 25.61
N TYR A 270 -8.46 -2.60 25.53
CA TYR A 270 -9.48 -3.63 25.30
C TYR A 270 -9.19 -4.43 24.03
N MET A 271 -8.93 -3.75 22.91
CA MET A 271 -8.65 -4.43 21.65
C MET A 271 -7.32 -5.20 21.69
N ALA A 272 -6.30 -4.68 22.37
CA ALA A 272 -5.03 -5.39 22.56
C ALA A 272 -5.24 -6.71 23.32
N VAL A 273 -6.08 -6.72 24.37
CA VAL A 273 -6.44 -7.94 25.12
C VAL A 273 -7.20 -8.94 24.24
N VAL A 274 -8.14 -8.47 23.43
CA VAL A 274 -8.91 -9.33 22.49
C VAL A 274 -7.98 -9.96 21.45
N LEU A 275 -7.09 -9.17 20.85
CA LEU A 275 -6.11 -9.65 19.87
C LEU A 275 -5.13 -10.65 20.48
N ASN A 276 -4.63 -10.38 21.69
CA ASN A 276 -3.76 -11.30 22.40
C ASN A 276 -4.48 -12.63 22.70
N SER A 277 -5.71 -12.56 23.18
CA SER A 277 -6.52 -13.76 23.46
C SER A 277 -6.78 -14.58 22.18
N ALA A 278 -6.95 -13.91 21.04
CA ALA A 278 -7.12 -14.59 19.76
C ALA A 278 -5.85 -15.33 19.32
N MET A 279 -4.66 -14.73 19.53
CA MET A 279 -3.37 -15.34 19.25
C MET A 279 -3.12 -16.62 20.07
N GLU A 280 -3.71 -16.73 21.25
CA GLU A 280 -3.58 -17.91 22.11
C GLU A 280 -4.41 -19.12 21.67
N THR A 281 -5.37 -18.93 20.75
CA THR A 281 -6.22 -20.01 20.26
C THR A 281 -5.45 -21.01 19.41
N ASP A 282 -5.78 -22.31 19.53
CA ASP A 282 -5.16 -23.38 18.73
C ASP A 282 -5.35 -23.15 17.23
N TYR A 283 -6.49 -22.58 16.84
CA TYR A 283 -6.77 -22.22 15.45
C TYR A 283 -5.73 -21.22 14.91
N VAL A 284 -5.43 -20.15 15.66
CA VAL A 284 -4.44 -19.15 15.23
C VAL A 284 -3.03 -19.72 15.28
N LYS A 285 -2.67 -20.48 16.32
CA LYS A 285 -1.35 -21.14 16.42
C LYS A 285 -1.10 -22.07 15.22
N LYS A 286 -2.07 -22.92 14.89
CA LYS A 286 -2.00 -23.82 13.73
C LYS A 286 -1.89 -23.07 12.41
N ARG A 287 -2.76 -22.08 12.19
CA ARG A 287 -2.76 -21.31 10.93
C ARG A 287 -1.53 -20.42 10.77
N SER A 288 -1.00 -19.89 11.87
CA SER A 288 0.24 -19.11 11.85
C SER A 288 1.43 -20.00 11.51
N ALA A 289 1.50 -21.22 12.06
CA ALA A 289 2.50 -22.20 11.67
C ALA A 289 2.41 -22.59 10.19
N GLU A 290 1.21 -22.90 9.67
CA GLU A 290 1.00 -23.19 8.24
C GLU A 290 1.42 -22.04 7.30
N LEU A 291 1.37 -20.80 7.78
CA LEU A 291 1.75 -19.60 7.04
C LEU A 291 3.18 -19.13 7.32
N GLU A 292 3.92 -19.84 8.19
CA GLU A 292 5.25 -19.44 8.67
C GLU A 292 5.29 -18.02 9.26
N ILE A 293 4.22 -17.68 9.98
CA ILE A 293 4.12 -16.48 10.80
C ILE A 293 4.38 -16.91 12.24
N LEU A 294 5.46 -16.43 12.83
CA LEU A 294 5.77 -16.70 14.23
C LEU A 294 4.72 -16.03 15.11
N PRO A 295 4.07 -16.76 16.02
CA PRO A 295 3.13 -16.17 16.96
C PRO A 295 3.90 -15.27 17.93
N ARG A 296 3.82 -13.96 17.70
CA ARG A 296 4.38 -12.94 18.59
C ARG A 296 3.32 -11.89 18.86
N THR A 297 3.00 -11.67 20.13
CA THR A 297 2.12 -10.57 20.53
C THR A 297 2.92 -9.55 21.32
N ILE A 298 2.94 -8.31 20.86
CA ILE A 298 3.58 -7.18 21.55
C ILE A 298 2.53 -6.08 21.66
N ALA A 299 2.42 -5.43 22.81
CA ALA A 299 1.49 -4.32 23.03
C ALA A 299 2.07 -3.30 24.03
N GLY A 300 1.40 -2.15 24.17
CA GLY A 300 1.76 -1.13 25.15
C GLY A 300 3.13 -0.50 24.89
N VAL A 301 3.86 -0.21 25.99
CA VAL A 301 5.12 0.54 25.96
C VAL A 301 6.20 -0.17 25.13
N GLU A 302 6.33 -1.49 25.27
CA GLU A 302 7.29 -2.29 24.50
C GLU A 302 7.09 -2.12 22.99
N LEU A 303 5.83 -2.14 22.54
CA LEU A 303 5.51 -1.97 21.13
C LEU A 303 5.86 -0.56 20.63
N ALA A 304 5.56 0.47 21.42
CA ALA A 304 5.88 1.86 21.09
C ALA A 304 7.41 2.08 21.00
N GLU A 305 8.18 1.48 21.91
CA GLU A 305 9.64 1.50 21.87
C GLU A 305 10.17 0.78 20.62
N ARG A 306 9.61 -0.40 20.30
CA ARG A 306 10.03 -1.18 19.11
C ARG A 306 9.77 -0.43 17.81
N ILE A 307 8.62 0.24 17.68
CA ILE A 307 8.31 1.11 16.54
C ILE A 307 9.31 2.26 16.45
N THR A 308 9.63 2.90 17.57
CA THR A 308 10.60 4.02 17.62
C THR A 308 11.99 3.56 17.19
N GLN A 309 12.45 2.43 17.72
CA GLN A 309 13.73 1.82 17.34
C GLN A 309 13.77 1.48 15.84
N LYS A 310 12.68 0.91 15.31
CA LYS A 310 12.59 0.53 13.89
C LYS A 310 12.57 1.74 12.96
N MET A 311 11.82 2.79 13.31
CA MET A 311 11.84 4.07 12.59
C MET A 311 13.23 4.72 12.61
N SER A 312 13.92 4.69 13.75
CA SER A 312 15.31 5.19 13.88
C SER A 312 16.31 4.37 13.07
N LEU A 313 16.14 3.04 13.03
CA LEU A 313 16.94 2.16 12.18
C LEU A 313 16.76 2.53 10.70
N TYR A 314 15.52 2.64 10.24
CA TYR A 314 15.23 2.94 8.84
C TYR A 314 15.64 4.36 8.41
N SER A 315 15.54 5.36 9.28
CA SER A 315 15.92 6.73 8.93
C SER A 315 17.43 6.94 8.76
N ARG A 316 18.24 6.07 9.37
CA ARG A 316 19.71 6.08 9.22
C ARG A 316 20.17 5.43 7.93
N MET A 317 19.34 4.57 7.34
CA MET A 317 19.68 3.88 6.10
C MET A 317 19.71 4.87 4.94
N LYS A 318 20.79 4.81 4.15
CA LYS A 318 20.89 5.54 2.89
C LYS A 318 20.03 4.87 1.85
N VAL A 319 18.73 5.16 1.88
CA VAL A 319 17.85 4.80 0.77
C VAL A 319 18.11 5.80 -0.36
N PRO A 320 18.53 5.37 -1.57
CA PRO A 320 18.63 6.28 -2.70
C PRO A 320 17.28 7.00 -2.83
N SER A 321 17.30 8.33 -2.82
CA SER A 321 16.09 9.09 -3.13
C SER A 321 15.58 8.59 -4.48
N ARG A 322 14.25 8.50 -4.64
CA ARG A 322 13.70 8.30 -5.98
C ARG A 322 14.40 9.33 -6.87
N VAL A 323 15.04 8.88 -7.95
CA VAL A 323 15.44 9.79 -9.01
C VAL A 323 14.16 10.53 -9.34
N GLU A 324 14.10 11.82 -9.01
CA GLU A 324 12.98 12.66 -9.37
C GLU A 324 12.98 12.66 -10.89
N LEU A 325 12.16 11.77 -11.45
CA LEU A 325 11.90 11.81 -12.87
C LEU A 325 11.37 13.21 -13.15
N PRO A 326 11.78 13.84 -14.26
CA PRO A 326 11.23 15.14 -14.65
C PRO A 326 9.72 15.08 -14.51
N ASP A 327 9.08 16.09 -13.93
CA ASP A 327 7.63 16.11 -13.78
C ASP A 327 6.98 16.17 -15.17
N VAL A 328 6.80 14.98 -15.76
CA VAL A 328 6.28 14.80 -17.10
C VAL A 328 4.88 15.39 -17.18
N THR A 329 4.14 15.40 -16.07
CA THR A 329 2.81 16.01 -15.98
C THR A 329 2.91 17.52 -16.15
N PHE A 330 3.76 18.18 -15.37
CA PHE A 330 4.00 19.62 -15.50
C PHE A 330 4.45 20.00 -16.91
N TRP A 331 5.45 19.29 -17.46
CA TRP A 331 5.95 19.56 -18.81
C TRP A 331 4.93 19.27 -19.90
N SER A 332 4.08 18.25 -19.73
CA SER A 332 2.98 17.95 -20.65
C SER A 332 1.91 19.05 -20.61
N VAL A 333 1.52 19.50 -19.43
CA VAL A 333 0.56 20.61 -19.26
C VAL A 333 1.13 21.91 -19.83
N ALA A 334 2.40 22.22 -19.53
CA ALA A 334 3.09 23.38 -20.08
C ALA A 334 3.14 23.33 -21.61
N ALA A 335 3.49 22.19 -22.21
CA ALA A 335 3.51 22.01 -23.66
C ALA A 335 2.11 22.19 -24.27
N VAL A 336 1.07 21.62 -23.67
CA VAL A 336 -0.32 21.79 -24.13
C VAL A 336 -0.77 23.25 -24.04
N LEU A 337 -0.44 23.95 -22.96
CA LEU A 337 -0.76 25.38 -22.79
C LEU A 337 -0.02 26.25 -23.80
N VAL A 338 1.26 25.99 -24.05
CA VAL A 338 2.06 26.71 -25.05
C VAL A 338 1.53 26.46 -26.45
N LEU A 339 1.24 25.21 -26.82
CA LEU A 339 0.65 24.88 -28.12
C LEU A 339 -0.74 25.51 -28.28
N GLY A 340 -1.57 25.47 -27.24
CA GLY A 340 -2.88 26.12 -27.21
C GLY A 340 -2.77 27.64 -27.37
N LEU A 341 -1.80 28.27 -26.71
CA LEU A 341 -1.51 29.70 -26.86
C LEU A 341 -1.03 30.01 -28.28
N VAL A 342 -0.10 29.24 -28.85
CA VAL A 342 0.40 29.42 -30.21
C VAL A 342 -0.74 29.33 -31.23
N VAL A 343 -1.62 28.33 -31.11
CA VAL A 343 -2.80 28.18 -31.99
C VAL A 343 -3.74 29.38 -31.84
N SER A 344 -4.01 29.80 -30.60
CA SER A 344 -4.88 30.95 -30.31
C SER A 344 -4.32 32.25 -30.87
N LEU A 345 -3.01 32.50 -30.69
CA LEU A 345 -2.33 33.67 -31.25
C LEU A 345 -2.32 33.63 -32.78
N LYS A 346 -2.10 32.46 -33.40
CA LYS A 346 -2.17 32.32 -34.87
C LYS A 346 -3.57 32.64 -35.41
N ALA A 347 -4.62 32.26 -34.70
CA ALA A 347 -6.01 32.57 -35.06
C ALA A 347 -6.32 34.07 -34.93
N ILE A 348 -5.76 34.74 -33.93
CA ILE A 348 -5.96 36.19 -33.69
C ILE A 348 -5.15 37.03 -34.69
N PHE A 349 -3.89 36.69 -34.94
CA PHE A 349 -2.96 37.51 -35.74
C PHE A 349 -2.96 37.17 -37.24
N ASN A 350 -3.55 36.07 -37.65
CA ASN A 350 -3.64 35.69 -39.06
C ASN A 350 -5.07 35.30 -39.47
N PRO A 351 -6.05 36.23 -39.37
CA PRO A 351 -7.40 35.99 -39.87
C PRO A 351 -7.31 35.96 -41.41
N LYS A 352 -7.28 34.76 -42.02
CA LYS A 352 -7.33 34.67 -43.49
C LYS A 352 -8.61 35.34 -43.99
N LYS A 353 -8.45 36.44 -44.74
CA LYS A 353 -9.39 36.84 -45.80
C LYS A 353 -9.24 35.84 -46.94
N THR A 354 -10.24 34.99 -47.13
CA THR A 354 -10.39 34.21 -48.37
C THR A 354 -11.88 34.14 -48.72
N ASP A 355 -12.25 34.91 -49.73
CA ASP A 355 -13.49 34.80 -50.49
C ASP A 355 -13.49 33.48 -51.28
N VAL A 356 -13.91 32.39 -50.64
CA VAL A 356 -14.47 31.19 -51.29
C VAL A 356 -15.45 30.59 -50.28
N GLU A 357 -16.74 30.61 -50.62
CA GLU A 357 -17.88 29.93 -49.98
C GLU A 357 -17.69 29.49 -48.52
N ALA A 358 -18.04 30.40 -47.62
CA ALA A 358 -18.09 30.18 -46.19
C ALA A 358 -19.18 29.16 -45.79
N SER A 359 -18.84 27.87 -45.78
CA SER A 359 -19.39 26.96 -44.79
C SER A 359 -18.45 26.93 -43.57
N GLU A 360 -18.84 27.68 -42.55
CA GLU A 360 -18.50 27.48 -41.13
C GLU A 360 -17.03 27.19 -40.75
N ASN A 361 -16.26 28.25 -40.53
CA ASN A 361 -15.06 28.21 -39.68
C ASN A 361 -15.36 28.86 -38.31
N LYS A 362 -16.39 28.36 -37.63
CA LYS A 362 -16.62 28.61 -36.19
C LYS A 362 -15.65 27.71 -35.43
N LEU A 363 -14.95 28.23 -34.40
CA LEU A 363 -14.26 27.33 -33.46
C LEU A 363 -15.29 26.32 -32.93
N ARG A 364 -15.07 25.04 -33.23
CA ARG A 364 -15.95 23.94 -32.85
C ARG A 364 -15.78 23.59 -31.38
N PHE A 365 -16.20 24.49 -30.49
CA PHE A 365 -16.21 24.25 -29.05
C PHE A 365 -17.02 23.00 -28.68
N ASP A 366 -18.03 22.65 -29.47
CA ASP A 366 -18.80 21.39 -29.42
C ASP A 366 -17.90 20.14 -29.49
N LEU A 367 -16.92 20.14 -30.40
CA LEU A 367 -15.97 19.03 -30.51
C LEU A 367 -15.03 18.99 -29.30
N ALA A 368 -14.50 20.14 -28.89
CA ALA A 368 -13.57 20.21 -27.77
C ALA A 368 -14.20 19.71 -26.46
N PHE A 369 -15.41 20.17 -26.13
CA PHE A 369 -16.13 19.70 -24.95
C PHE A 369 -16.52 18.21 -25.05
N GLY A 370 -16.87 17.73 -26.24
CA GLY A 370 -17.16 16.31 -26.46
C GLY A 370 -15.92 15.42 -26.22
N VAL A 371 -14.76 15.82 -26.71
CA VAL A 371 -13.49 15.09 -26.47
C VAL A 371 -13.13 15.12 -24.99
N ILE A 372 -13.25 16.27 -24.31
CA ILE A 372 -13.01 16.35 -22.86
C ILE A 372 -13.95 15.41 -22.10
N GLY A 373 -15.23 15.37 -22.44
CA GLY A 373 -16.20 14.45 -21.84
C GLY A 373 -15.83 12.98 -22.05
N LEU A 374 -15.39 12.61 -23.26
CA LEU A 374 -14.90 11.27 -23.57
C LEU A 374 -13.62 10.92 -22.80
N CYS A 375 -12.70 11.87 -22.61
CA CYS A 375 -11.50 11.69 -21.78
C CYS A 375 -11.88 11.41 -20.32
N VAL A 376 -12.81 12.18 -19.75
CA VAL A 376 -13.28 11.99 -18.37
C VAL A 376 -13.94 10.62 -18.21
N LEU A 377 -14.78 10.20 -19.16
CA LEU A 377 -15.39 8.87 -19.16
C LEU A 377 -14.34 7.76 -19.26
N TYR A 378 -13.35 7.90 -20.13
CA TYR A 378 -12.25 6.95 -20.25
C TYR A 378 -11.50 6.78 -18.92
N VAL A 379 -11.11 7.89 -18.29
CA VAL A 379 -10.42 7.87 -16.98
C VAL A 379 -11.32 7.27 -15.89
N PHE A 380 -12.61 7.58 -15.90
CA PHE A 380 -13.58 7.04 -14.96
C PHE A 380 -13.73 5.51 -15.08
N PHE A 381 -13.91 4.98 -16.30
CA PHE A 381 -14.01 3.54 -16.54
C PHE A 381 -12.72 2.79 -16.23
N MET A 382 -11.57 3.40 -16.54
CA MET A 382 -10.26 2.90 -16.13
C MET A 382 -10.12 2.84 -14.61
N GLY A 383 -10.57 3.87 -13.89
CA GLY A 383 -10.54 3.92 -12.43
C GLY A 383 -11.44 2.87 -11.76
N MET A 384 -12.52 2.46 -12.44
CA MET A 384 -13.40 1.39 -11.96
C MET A 384 -12.91 -0.03 -12.29
N GLY A 385 -11.87 -0.17 -13.13
CA GLY A 385 -11.34 -1.48 -13.54
C GLY A 385 -12.34 -2.32 -14.35
N VAL A 386 -13.28 -1.68 -15.05
CA VAL A 386 -14.33 -2.39 -15.81
C VAL A 386 -13.77 -3.03 -17.08
N LEU A 387 -12.77 -2.39 -17.70
CA LEU A 387 -12.11 -2.86 -18.91
C LEU A 387 -10.59 -2.81 -18.72
N PRO A 388 -9.84 -3.83 -19.21
CA PRO A 388 -8.38 -3.76 -19.26
C PRO A 388 -7.91 -2.58 -20.11
N PHE A 389 -6.77 -1.98 -19.74
CA PHE A 389 -6.17 -0.81 -20.41
C PHE A 389 -6.26 -0.83 -21.94
N VAL A 390 -5.88 -1.96 -22.56
CA VAL A 390 -5.83 -2.10 -24.03
C VAL A 390 -7.20 -1.86 -24.65
N TRP A 391 -8.25 -2.49 -24.10
CA TRP A 391 -9.60 -2.40 -24.65
C TRP A 391 -10.24 -1.05 -24.38
N ALA A 392 -10.00 -0.49 -23.18
CA ALA A 392 -10.46 0.84 -22.83
C ALA A 392 -9.84 1.91 -23.74
N THR A 393 -8.54 1.79 -24.04
CA THR A 393 -7.81 2.72 -24.92
C THR A 393 -8.28 2.58 -26.37
N ILE A 394 -8.48 1.36 -26.87
CA ILE A 394 -9.05 1.12 -28.21
C ILE A 394 -10.42 1.80 -28.33
N LEU A 395 -11.32 1.53 -27.38
CA LEU A 395 -12.66 2.10 -27.40
C LEU A 395 -12.62 3.64 -27.34
N PHE A 396 -11.79 4.20 -26.47
CA PHE A 396 -11.62 5.64 -26.35
C PHE A 396 -11.13 6.28 -27.66
N ILE A 397 -10.09 5.73 -28.29
CA ILE A 397 -9.54 6.26 -29.54
C ILE A 397 -10.55 6.10 -30.69
N LEU A 398 -11.26 4.97 -30.76
CA LEU A 398 -12.29 4.75 -31.77
C LEU A 398 -13.43 5.78 -31.64
N VAL A 399 -14.00 5.92 -30.44
CA VAL A 399 -15.12 6.84 -30.20
C VAL A 399 -14.69 8.28 -30.44
N THR A 400 -13.53 8.67 -29.92
CA THR A 400 -13.00 10.04 -30.08
C THR A 400 -12.63 10.33 -31.53
N GLY A 401 -11.98 9.40 -32.22
CA GLY A 401 -11.60 9.55 -33.63
C GLY A 401 -12.81 9.61 -34.57
N LEU A 402 -13.84 8.78 -34.33
CA LEU A 402 -15.09 8.84 -35.08
C LEU A 402 -15.85 10.15 -34.81
N TYR A 403 -15.89 10.59 -33.56
CA TYR A 403 -16.50 11.86 -33.17
C TYR A 403 -15.81 13.05 -33.86
N LEU A 404 -14.47 13.10 -33.84
CA LEU A 404 -13.68 14.14 -34.49
C LEU A 404 -13.79 14.14 -36.02
N THR A 405 -13.98 12.97 -36.61
CA THR A 405 -14.15 12.82 -38.07
C THR A 405 -15.61 12.96 -38.51
N ASN A 406 -16.54 13.26 -37.59
CA ASN A 406 -17.97 13.31 -37.84
C ASN A 406 -18.49 12.03 -38.54
N PHE A 407 -17.95 10.87 -38.13
CA PHE A 407 -18.29 9.56 -38.68
C PHE A 407 -18.07 9.40 -40.19
N ASP A 408 -17.06 10.09 -40.75
CA ASP A 408 -16.67 9.95 -42.15
C ASP A 408 -16.17 8.52 -42.44
N ARG A 409 -16.96 7.77 -43.22
CA ARG A 409 -16.70 6.37 -43.60
C ARG A 409 -15.34 6.16 -44.25
N LYS A 410 -14.81 7.17 -44.95
CA LYS A 410 -13.49 7.08 -45.60
C LYS A 410 -12.34 7.18 -44.61
N LYS A 411 -12.58 7.62 -43.37
CA LYS A 411 -11.55 7.81 -42.34
C LYS A 411 -11.59 6.75 -41.24
N VAL A 412 -12.63 5.91 -41.22
CA VAL A 412 -12.82 4.86 -40.21
C VAL A 412 -11.61 3.93 -40.15
N TYR A 413 -11.05 3.52 -41.29
CA TYR A 413 -9.92 2.59 -41.29
C TYR A 413 -8.68 3.18 -40.61
N TYR A 414 -8.36 4.46 -40.87
CA TYR A 414 -7.25 5.15 -40.20
C TYR A 414 -7.48 5.27 -38.69
N VAL A 415 -8.71 5.56 -38.28
CA VAL A 415 -9.06 5.64 -36.85
C VAL A 415 -8.89 4.28 -36.17
N VAL A 416 -9.29 3.19 -36.82
CA VAL A 416 -9.12 1.82 -36.33
C VAL A 416 -7.64 1.44 -36.23
N GLU A 417 -6.85 1.75 -37.26
CA GLU A 417 -5.41 1.48 -37.28
C GLU A 417 -4.69 2.21 -36.13
N VAL A 418 -4.96 3.50 -35.96
CA VAL A 418 -4.38 4.30 -34.86
C VAL A 418 -4.81 3.76 -33.50
N ALA A 419 -6.07 3.36 -33.33
CA ALA A 419 -6.56 2.80 -32.07
C ALA A 419 -5.80 1.52 -31.67
N LEU A 420 -5.58 0.62 -32.62
CA LEU A 420 -4.85 -0.63 -32.38
C LEU A 420 -3.36 -0.36 -32.11
N CYS A 421 -2.70 0.39 -32.99
CA CYS A 421 -1.26 0.67 -32.87
C CYS A 421 -0.92 1.40 -31.56
N MET A 422 -1.68 2.45 -31.21
CA MET A 422 -1.45 3.20 -29.98
C MET A 422 -1.75 2.37 -28.74
N SER A 423 -2.83 1.60 -28.74
CA SER A 423 -3.20 0.82 -27.55
C SER A 423 -2.20 -0.28 -27.23
N PHE A 424 -1.86 -1.12 -28.22
CA PHE A 424 -0.86 -2.17 -28.04
C PHE A 424 0.55 -1.61 -27.84
N GLY A 425 0.90 -0.55 -28.58
CA GLY A 425 2.19 0.13 -28.45
C GLY A 425 2.41 0.72 -27.06
N LEU A 426 1.43 1.46 -26.53
CA LEU A 426 1.50 2.02 -25.18
C LEU A 426 1.53 0.91 -24.13
N HIS A 427 0.71 -0.14 -24.27
CA HIS A 427 0.73 -1.27 -23.34
C HIS A 427 2.11 -1.94 -23.31
N PHE A 428 2.71 -2.19 -24.47
CA PHE A 428 4.05 -2.75 -24.57
C PHE A 428 5.09 -1.83 -23.92
N ILE A 429 5.09 -0.53 -24.24
CA ILE A 429 6.02 0.44 -23.68
C ILE A 429 5.89 0.49 -22.15
N PHE A 430 4.69 0.65 -21.61
CA PHE A 430 4.52 0.75 -20.17
C PHE A 430 4.84 -0.54 -19.42
N THR A 431 4.44 -1.70 -19.95
CA THR A 431 4.64 -2.99 -19.24
C THR A 431 6.04 -3.57 -19.45
N GLN A 432 6.59 -3.51 -20.65
CA GLN A 432 7.87 -4.15 -20.99
C GLN A 432 9.06 -3.19 -20.82
N LEU A 433 8.90 -1.92 -21.21
CA LEU A 433 10.00 -0.95 -21.12
C LEU A 433 10.07 -0.28 -19.75
N PHE A 434 8.92 0.15 -19.21
CA PHE A 434 8.87 0.87 -17.93
C PHE A 434 8.52 0.00 -16.73
N ALA A 435 8.15 -1.28 -16.92
CA ALA A 435 7.73 -2.20 -15.86
C ALA A 435 6.60 -1.63 -14.97
N ILE A 436 5.74 -0.78 -15.55
CA ILE A 436 4.57 -0.21 -14.90
C ILE A 436 3.38 -1.14 -15.16
N GLN A 437 2.74 -1.60 -14.08
CA GLN A 437 1.48 -2.32 -14.20
C GLN A 437 0.36 -1.33 -14.57
N LEU A 438 -0.25 -1.56 -15.72
CA LEU A 438 -1.42 -0.82 -16.17
C LEU A 438 -2.71 -1.47 -15.66
N PRO A 439 -3.78 -0.69 -15.41
CA PRO A 439 -5.05 -1.21 -14.88
C PRO A 439 -5.78 -2.18 -15.81
#